data_AF-A0AAW4TY10-F1
#
_entry.id   AF-A0AAW4TY10-F1
#
_cell.length_a   1.000
_cell.length_b   1.000
_cell.length_c   1.000
_cell.angle_alpha   90.00
_cell.angle_beta   90.00
_cell.angle_gamma   90.00
#
_symmetry.space_group_name_H-M   'P 1'
#
loop_
_entity.id
_entity.type
_entity.pdbx_description
1 polymer ?
#
loop_
_entity_poly.entity_id
_entity_poly.type
_entity_poly.pdbx_seq_one_letter_code
_entity_poly.pdbx_strand_id
1 'polypeptide(L)'
;MRHGAHSERELLSPGMRVLIRGQEWLVDKVEPNSLGNHAVSCTGISALVRDMTATFLDDLDTITPVDPVKTRFIPDTSARAAKSHLFIESLLRATAPTDARIHVGNKAAMDSLPYQLVPAKKALAQPRQRILIADAVGLGKTLEAGILMSELIKRRKGRRILVVTAKSMMVQFQKEMWERFTIPLISLDSSRIQQIRSEIPANANPFSY
;
A
#
# COMPACT_ATOMS: atom_id res chain seq x y z
N MET A 1 -51.20 -33.80 -11.22
CA MET A 1 -51.10 -32.50 -11.94
C MET A 1 -50.97 -31.38 -10.91
N ARG A 2 -50.08 -30.41 -11.21
CA ARG A 2 -49.75 -29.15 -10.50
C ARG A 2 -48.60 -29.21 -9.48
N HIS A 3 -47.40 -29.06 -10.05
CA HIS A 3 -46.24 -28.42 -9.43
C HIS A 3 -46.59 -27.00 -8.94
N GLY A 4 -46.20 -26.65 -7.72
CA GLY A 4 -46.14 -25.27 -7.23
C GLY A 4 -44.72 -25.02 -6.71
N ALA A 5 -43.95 -24.26 -7.48
CA ALA A 5 -42.55 -23.95 -7.20
C ALA A 5 -42.41 -23.17 -5.88
N HIS A 6 -41.73 -23.76 -4.89
CA HIS A 6 -41.09 -22.99 -3.84
C HIS A 6 -39.95 -22.21 -4.49
N SER A 7 -40.16 -20.92 -4.82
CA SER A 7 -39.05 -20.08 -5.27
C SER A 7 -38.14 -19.80 -4.07
N GLU A 8 -36.86 -20.14 -4.19
CA GLU A 8 -35.80 -19.68 -3.29
C GLU A 8 -35.93 -18.15 -3.12
N ARG A 9 -36.41 -17.71 -1.95
CA ARG A 9 -36.34 -16.30 -1.55
C ARG A 9 -34.90 -16.06 -1.11
N GLU A 10 -34.10 -15.37 -1.93
CA GLU A 10 -32.76 -14.94 -1.53
C GLU A 10 -32.86 -14.08 -0.26
N LEU A 11 -32.28 -14.55 0.83
CA LEU A 11 -32.28 -13.88 2.12
C LEU A 11 -31.50 -12.56 2.02
N LEU A 12 -32.21 -11.44 2.06
CA LEU A 12 -31.62 -10.11 2.13
C LEU A 12 -30.89 -9.94 3.46
N SER A 13 -29.65 -9.45 3.41
CA SER A 13 -28.82 -9.22 4.59
C SER A 13 -28.24 -7.80 4.59
N PRO A 14 -28.02 -7.19 5.77
CA PRO A 14 -27.26 -5.96 5.88
C PRO A 14 -25.90 -6.05 5.16
N GLY A 15 -25.53 -5.00 4.43
CA GLY A 15 -24.33 -4.91 3.60
C GLY A 15 -24.50 -5.39 2.16
N MET A 16 -25.63 -6.00 1.79
CA MET A 16 -25.91 -6.37 0.39
C MET A 16 -26.20 -5.13 -0.47
N ARG A 17 -25.76 -5.17 -1.73
CA ARG A 17 -26.20 -4.21 -2.75
C ARG A 17 -27.45 -4.73 -3.43
N VAL A 18 -28.47 -3.88 -3.57
CA VAL A 18 -29.75 -4.23 -4.18
C VAL A 18 -30.14 -3.19 -5.21
N LEU A 19 -30.84 -3.62 -6.26
CA LEU A 19 -31.47 -2.77 -7.24
C LEU A 19 -32.94 -2.61 -6.88
N ILE A 20 -33.37 -1.38 -6.62
CA ILE A 20 -34.76 -1.03 -6.29
C ILE A 20 -35.14 0.18 -7.12
N ARG A 21 -36.24 0.07 -7.88
CA ARG A 21 -36.74 1.11 -8.81
C ARG A 21 -35.66 1.61 -9.80
N GLY A 22 -34.78 0.71 -10.25
CA GLY A 22 -33.70 1.02 -11.18
C GLY A 22 -32.54 1.82 -10.59
N GLN A 23 -32.50 2.01 -9.26
CA GLN A 23 -31.39 2.63 -8.54
C GLN A 23 -30.69 1.61 -7.65
N GLU A 24 -29.40 1.85 -7.38
CA GLU A 24 -28.61 0.98 -6.52
C GLU A 24 -28.60 1.48 -5.09
N TRP A 25 -28.86 0.56 -4.17
CA TRP A 25 -28.96 0.81 -2.75
C TRP A 25 -28.10 -0.18 -1.95
N LEU A 26 -27.55 0.26 -0.82
CA LEU A 26 -26.90 -0.58 0.17
C LEU A 26 -27.92 -0.91 1.25
N VAL A 27 -28.14 -2.18 1.55
CA VAL A 27 -29.02 -2.59 2.65
C VAL A 27 -28.33 -2.28 3.98
N ASP A 28 -28.95 -1.45 4.80
CA ASP A 28 -28.46 -1.15 6.16
C ASP A 28 -29.11 -2.09 7.18
N LYS A 29 -30.41 -2.37 6.99
CA LYS A 29 -31.21 -3.15 7.94
C LYS A 29 -32.37 -3.85 7.24
N VAL A 30 -32.73 -5.03 7.74
CA VAL A 30 -33.90 -5.82 7.29
C VAL A 30 -34.74 -6.14 8.52
N GLU A 31 -36.00 -5.75 8.53
CA GLU A 31 -36.95 -5.98 9.63
C GLU A 31 -38.21 -6.68 9.13
N PRO A 32 -38.80 -7.60 9.89
CA PRO A 32 -40.10 -8.16 9.54
C PRO A 32 -41.20 -7.10 9.70
N ASN A 33 -42.11 -7.02 8.74
CA ASN A 33 -43.31 -6.19 8.82
C ASN A 33 -44.48 -6.97 9.44
N SER A 34 -45.55 -6.25 9.81
CA SER A 34 -46.76 -6.83 10.42
C SER A 34 -47.52 -7.82 9.53
N LEU A 35 -47.15 -7.91 8.24
CA LEU A 35 -47.75 -8.80 7.24
C LEU A 35 -46.90 -10.06 6.98
N GLY A 36 -45.79 -10.25 7.70
CA GLY A 36 -44.89 -11.40 7.56
C GLY A 36 -43.89 -11.30 6.41
N ASN A 37 -43.75 -10.14 5.77
CA ASN A 37 -42.72 -9.82 4.79
C ASN A 37 -41.63 -8.94 5.42
N HIS A 38 -40.72 -8.38 4.61
CA HIS A 38 -39.59 -7.59 5.11
C HIS A 38 -39.67 -6.11 4.69
N ALA A 39 -39.36 -5.23 5.63
CA ALA A 39 -39.00 -3.85 5.41
C ALA A 39 -37.47 -3.72 5.36
N VAL A 40 -36.96 -3.14 4.28
CA VAL A 40 -35.53 -3.05 3.99
C VAL A 40 -35.15 -1.58 4.00
N SER A 41 -34.41 -1.16 5.02
CA SER A 41 -33.83 0.18 5.07
C SER A 41 -32.51 0.19 4.32
N CYS A 42 -32.36 1.15 3.42
CA CYS A 42 -31.20 1.25 2.56
C CYS A 42 -30.67 2.67 2.43
N THR A 43 -29.37 2.76 2.13
CA THR A 43 -28.68 4.01 1.75
C THR A 43 -28.34 3.97 0.26
N GLY A 44 -28.69 5.01 -0.49
CA GLY A 44 -28.50 5.07 -1.93
C GLY A 44 -27.04 5.25 -2.33
N ILE A 45 -26.60 4.49 -3.34
CA ILE A 45 -25.20 4.45 -3.82
C ILE A 45 -25.08 5.07 -5.22
N SER A 46 -26.11 4.90 -6.06
CA SER A 46 -26.11 5.46 -7.41
C SER A 46 -26.20 6.99 -7.39
N ALA A 47 -25.73 7.64 -8.46
CA ALA A 47 -25.57 9.10 -8.50
C ALA A 47 -26.87 9.89 -8.19
N LEU A 48 -28.04 9.33 -8.51
CA LEU A 48 -29.34 9.99 -8.32
C LEU A 48 -29.87 9.92 -6.89
N VAL A 49 -29.45 8.93 -6.10
CA VAL A 49 -29.94 8.68 -4.74
C VAL A 49 -28.81 8.66 -3.71
N ARG A 50 -27.63 9.15 -4.09
CA ARG A 50 -26.42 9.12 -3.26
C ARG A 50 -26.70 9.73 -1.89
N ASP A 51 -26.36 8.99 -0.84
CA ASP A 51 -26.51 9.36 0.57
C ASP A 51 -27.97 9.57 1.03
N MET A 52 -28.96 9.26 0.18
CA MET A 52 -30.36 9.24 0.58
C MET A 52 -30.66 7.95 1.33
N THR A 53 -31.44 8.06 2.41
CA THR A 53 -31.96 6.91 3.14
C THR A 53 -33.42 6.69 2.77
N ALA A 54 -33.79 5.44 2.52
CA ALA A 54 -35.16 5.05 2.22
C ALA A 54 -35.46 3.67 2.79
N THR A 55 -36.74 3.40 3.10
CA THR A 55 -37.20 2.06 3.50
C THR A 55 -38.16 1.55 2.45
N PHE A 56 -37.87 0.35 1.95
CA PHE A 56 -38.67 -0.32 0.92
C PHE A 56 -39.34 -1.54 1.52
N LEU A 57 -40.54 -1.84 1.04
CA LEU A 57 -41.32 -2.98 1.49
C LEU A 57 -41.28 -4.03 0.38
N ASP A 58 -40.83 -5.25 0.70
CA ASP A 58 -40.70 -6.36 -0.25
C ASP A 58 -42.05 -6.76 -0.90
N ASP A 59 -43.17 -6.38 -0.27
CA ASP A 59 -44.52 -6.54 -0.81
C ASP A 59 -44.96 -5.45 -1.80
N LEU A 60 -44.32 -4.27 -1.79
CA LEU A 60 -44.67 -3.16 -2.67
C LEU A 60 -43.59 -2.87 -3.73
N ASP A 61 -42.35 -3.22 -3.46
CA ASP A 61 -41.19 -2.92 -4.30
C ASP A 61 -40.47 -4.20 -4.71
N THR A 62 -40.03 -4.25 -5.97
CA THR A 62 -39.17 -5.34 -6.44
C THR A 62 -37.73 -5.08 -5.98
N ILE A 63 -37.25 -5.90 -5.05
CA ILE A 63 -35.88 -5.82 -4.51
C ILE A 63 -35.03 -6.92 -5.16
N THR A 64 -34.08 -6.53 -6.01
CA THR A 64 -33.21 -7.50 -6.71
C THR A 64 -31.79 -7.45 -6.15
N PRO A 65 -31.27 -8.53 -5.55
CA PRO A 65 -29.88 -8.58 -5.09
C PRO A 65 -28.89 -8.44 -6.25
N VAL A 66 -27.88 -7.58 -6.08
CA VAL A 66 -26.78 -7.44 -7.03
C VAL A 66 -25.70 -8.46 -6.67
N ASP A 67 -25.66 -9.56 -7.43
CA ASP A 67 -24.67 -10.61 -7.24
C ASP A 67 -23.28 -10.16 -7.78
N PRO A 68 -22.25 -10.02 -6.92
CA PRO A 68 -20.92 -9.65 -7.37
C PRO A 68 -20.30 -10.69 -8.31
N VAL A 69 -20.65 -11.97 -8.20
CA VAL A 69 -20.10 -13.05 -9.04
C VAL A 69 -20.59 -12.93 -10.49
N LYS A 70 -21.82 -12.44 -10.68
CA LYS A 70 -22.42 -12.22 -12.01
C LYS A 70 -22.01 -10.88 -12.64
N THR A 71 -21.15 -10.10 -11.99
CA THR A 71 -20.71 -8.80 -12.49
C THR A 71 -19.91 -8.96 -13.77
N ARG A 72 -20.39 -8.36 -14.86
CA ARG A 72 -19.65 -8.29 -16.13
C ARG A 72 -18.69 -7.11 -16.10
N PHE A 73 -17.40 -7.39 -16.08
CA PHE A 73 -16.38 -6.35 -16.25
C PHE A 73 -16.41 -5.82 -17.68
N ILE A 74 -16.60 -4.51 -17.83
CA ILE A 74 -16.56 -3.82 -19.11
C ILE A 74 -15.25 -3.01 -19.14
N PRO A 75 -14.35 -3.24 -20.11
CA PRO A 75 -13.14 -2.46 -20.23
C PRO A 75 -13.48 -1.01 -20.59
N ASP A 76 -12.86 -0.05 -19.87
CA ASP A 76 -12.98 1.37 -20.18
C ASP A 76 -12.21 1.68 -21.48
N THR A 77 -12.94 1.94 -22.56
CA THR A 77 -12.38 2.32 -23.87
C THR A 77 -12.31 3.83 -24.08
N SER A 78 -12.64 4.62 -23.05
CA SER A 78 -12.59 6.08 -23.15
C SER A 78 -11.16 6.61 -23.28
N ALA A 79 -11.03 7.81 -23.82
CA ALA A 79 -9.73 8.51 -23.87
C ALA A 79 -9.11 8.78 -22.49
N ARG A 80 -9.88 8.61 -21.39
CA ARG A 80 -9.41 8.79 -20.01
C ARG A 80 -8.84 7.50 -19.40
N ALA A 81 -9.08 6.33 -20.00
CA ALA A 81 -8.62 5.05 -19.50
C ALA A 81 -7.11 5.03 -19.22
N ALA A 82 -6.30 5.60 -20.12
CA ALA A 82 -4.86 5.73 -19.94
C ALA A 82 -4.48 6.57 -18.71
N LYS A 83 -5.21 7.66 -18.43
CA LYS A 83 -5.00 8.50 -17.23
C LYS A 83 -5.37 7.76 -15.96
N SER A 84 -6.51 7.05 -15.97
CA SER A 84 -6.94 6.22 -14.84
C SER A 84 -5.94 5.12 -14.55
N HIS A 85 -5.44 4.43 -15.58
CA HIS A 85 -4.43 3.39 -15.44
C HIS A 85 -3.12 3.94 -14.89
N LEU A 86 -2.63 5.07 -15.42
CA LEU A 86 -1.43 5.74 -14.90
C LEU A 86 -1.60 6.16 -13.43
N PHE A 87 -2.77 6.67 -13.06
CA PHE A 87 -3.07 7.05 -11.68
C PHE A 87 -3.03 5.84 -10.75
N ILE A 88 -3.69 4.73 -11.10
CA ILE A 88 -3.68 3.49 -10.31
C ILE A 88 -2.25 2.94 -10.20
N GLU A 89 -1.52 2.83 -11.31
CA GLU A 89 -0.12 2.40 -11.33
C GLU A 89 0.77 3.27 -10.43
N SER A 90 0.56 4.59 -10.46
CA SER A 90 1.28 5.53 -9.60
C SER A 90 1.00 5.24 -8.11
N LEU A 91 -0.26 5.04 -7.74
CA LEU A 91 -0.65 4.70 -6.36
C LEU A 91 -0.05 3.37 -5.92
N LEU A 92 -0.11 2.34 -6.77
CA LEU A 92 0.48 1.03 -6.47
C LEU A 92 2.00 1.12 -6.27
N ARG A 93 2.70 1.88 -7.13
CA ARG A 93 4.15 2.10 -7.00
C ARG A 93 4.53 2.93 -5.78
N ALA A 94 3.66 3.88 -5.39
CA ALA A 94 3.85 4.69 -4.20
C ALA A 94 3.58 3.92 -2.90
N THR A 95 2.82 2.82 -2.97
CA THR A 95 2.47 2.01 -1.81
C THR A 95 3.73 1.34 -1.24
N ALA A 96 3.92 1.48 0.07
CA ALA A 96 5.05 0.89 0.77
C ALA A 96 4.79 -0.61 0.99
N PRO A 97 5.71 -1.51 0.58
CA PRO A 97 5.54 -2.94 0.82
C PRO A 97 5.54 -3.29 2.31
N THR A 98 4.65 -4.21 2.70
CA THR A 98 4.49 -4.67 4.10
C THR A 98 5.00 -6.09 4.34
N ASP A 99 5.26 -6.88 3.30
CA ASP A 99 5.81 -8.25 3.39
C ASP A 99 7.32 -8.26 3.72
N ALA A 100 7.97 -9.41 3.85
CA ALA A 100 9.43 -9.52 4.10
C ALA A 100 10.28 -9.76 2.84
N ARG A 101 9.69 -9.66 1.64
CA ARG A 101 10.39 -9.93 0.36
C ARG A 101 11.29 -8.76 -0.02
N ILE A 102 12.25 -9.01 -0.91
CA ILE A 102 13.08 -7.96 -1.52
C ILE A 102 12.35 -7.42 -2.74
N HIS A 103 12.19 -6.10 -2.85
CA HIS A 103 11.44 -5.42 -3.90
C HIS A 103 12.34 -4.60 -4.85
N VAL A 104 13.38 -3.99 -4.31
CA VAL A 104 14.28 -3.06 -5.02
C VAL A 104 15.75 -3.37 -4.82
N GLY A 105 16.15 -4.00 -3.71
CA GLY A 105 17.56 -4.20 -3.39
C GLY A 105 18.31 -5.08 -4.40
N ASN A 106 17.61 -5.95 -5.13
CA ASN A 106 18.18 -6.78 -6.20
C ASN A 106 18.25 -6.07 -7.57
N LYS A 107 17.77 -4.82 -7.67
CA LYS A 107 17.76 -4.03 -8.92
C LYS A 107 18.87 -2.97 -8.97
N ALA A 108 19.79 -3.02 -8.02
CA ALA A 108 20.96 -2.16 -8.00
C ALA A 108 21.85 -2.43 -9.22
N ALA A 109 22.64 -1.44 -9.65
CA ALA A 109 23.58 -1.58 -10.76
C ALA A 109 24.80 -2.42 -10.33
N MET A 110 24.58 -3.72 -10.13
CA MET A 110 25.57 -4.70 -9.69
C MET A 110 25.11 -6.13 -9.97
N ASP A 111 26.06 -7.04 -10.10
CA ASP A 111 25.79 -8.48 -10.08
C ASP A 111 25.52 -8.92 -8.64
N SER A 112 24.25 -8.93 -8.25
CA SER A 112 23.85 -9.35 -6.91
C SER A 112 23.98 -10.86 -6.75
N LEU A 113 24.78 -11.27 -5.77
CA LEU A 113 24.92 -12.67 -5.40
C LEU A 113 23.83 -13.07 -4.40
N PRO A 114 23.27 -14.30 -4.47
CA PRO A 114 22.16 -14.70 -3.60
C PRO A 114 22.43 -14.52 -2.10
N TYR A 115 23.66 -14.72 -1.65
CA TYR A 115 24.03 -14.56 -0.24
C TYR A 115 23.94 -13.09 0.22
N GLN A 116 24.20 -12.12 -0.67
CA GLN A 116 24.15 -10.69 -0.33
C GLN A 116 22.74 -10.20 0.00
N LEU A 117 21.71 -10.96 -0.39
CA LEU A 117 20.32 -10.67 -0.07
C LEU A 117 19.91 -11.21 1.31
N VAL A 118 20.68 -12.13 1.88
CA VAL A 118 20.35 -12.81 3.14
C VAL A 118 20.30 -11.83 4.32
N PRO A 119 21.27 -10.91 4.51
CA PRO A 119 21.21 -9.91 5.59
C PRO A 119 19.94 -9.06 5.52
N ALA A 120 19.57 -8.60 4.31
CA ALA A 120 18.39 -7.78 4.11
C ALA A 120 17.10 -8.55 4.45
N LYS A 121 16.95 -9.79 3.97
CA LYS A 121 15.81 -10.66 4.33
C LYS A 121 15.71 -10.88 5.84
N LYS A 122 16.84 -11.16 6.50
CA LYS A 122 16.90 -11.39 7.94
C LYS A 122 16.52 -10.14 8.73
N ALA A 123 17.00 -8.96 8.32
CA ALA A 123 16.63 -7.69 8.94
C ALA A 123 15.14 -7.39 8.78
N LEU A 124 14.59 -7.54 7.57
CA LEU A 124 13.20 -7.23 7.26
C LEU A 124 12.19 -8.13 7.98
N ALA A 125 12.57 -9.37 8.29
CA ALA A 125 11.75 -10.29 9.09
C ALA A 125 11.65 -9.90 10.57
N GLN A 126 12.54 -9.04 11.07
CA GLN A 126 12.53 -8.61 12.47
C GLN A 126 11.59 -7.41 12.68
N PRO A 127 10.90 -7.33 13.84
CA PRO A 127 10.08 -6.16 14.18
C PRO A 127 10.90 -4.85 14.17
N ARG A 128 12.13 -4.91 14.71
CA ARG A 128 13.13 -3.84 14.64
C ARG A 128 14.30 -4.32 13.79
N GLN A 129 14.60 -3.60 12.72
CA GLN A 129 15.61 -4.00 11.72
C GLN A 129 17.03 -3.70 12.25
N ARG A 130 17.53 -4.55 13.17
CA ARG A 130 18.88 -4.42 13.77
C ARG A 130 19.70 -5.67 13.44
N ILE A 131 20.73 -5.52 12.64
CA ILE A 131 21.60 -6.62 12.22
C ILE A 131 23.07 -6.24 12.33
N LEU A 132 23.91 -7.25 12.52
CA LEU A 132 25.37 -7.16 12.36
C LEU A 132 25.74 -8.00 11.14
N ILE A 133 26.45 -7.38 10.19
CA ILE A 133 27.01 -8.04 9.03
C ILE A 133 28.50 -8.22 9.29
N ALA A 134 28.94 -9.47 9.43
CA ALA A 134 30.29 -9.82 9.87
C ALA A 134 31.00 -10.77 8.90
N ASP A 135 30.62 -10.71 7.62
CA ASP A 135 31.24 -11.52 6.57
C ASP A 135 32.72 -11.15 6.37
N ALA A 136 33.49 -12.04 5.73
CA ALA A 136 34.89 -11.80 5.41
C ALA A 136 35.11 -10.49 4.62
N VAL A 137 36.32 -9.94 4.71
CA VAL A 137 36.72 -8.75 3.94
C VAL A 137 36.62 -9.06 2.44
N GLY A 138 36.06 -8.14 1.67
CA GLY A 138 35.88 -8.31 0.22
C GLY A 138 34.56 -8.95 -0.24
N LEU A 139 33.75 -9.52 0.67
CA LEU A 139 32.46 -10.15 0.29
C LEU A 139 31.31 -9.17 -0.03
N GLY A 140 31.60 -7.85 -0.01
CA GLY A 140 30.61 -6.85 -0.41
C GLY A 140 29.68 -6.39 0.71
N LYS A 141 30.14 -6.35 1.97
CA LYS A 141 29.38 -5.79 3.12
C LYS A 141 28.76 -4.41 2.84
N THR A 142 29.47 -3.56 2.08
CA THR A 142 28.96 -2.26 1.64
C THR A 142 27.72 -2.41 0.75
N LEU A 143 27.72 -3.38 -0.16
CA LEU A 143 26.60 -3.68 -1.05
C LEU A 143 25.43 -4.25 -0.27
N GLU A 144 25.68 -5.15 0.68
CA GLU A 144 24.64 -5.72 1.56
C GLU A 144 23.96 -4.63 2.39
N ALA A 145 24.73 -3.67 2.90
CA ALA A 145 24.20 -2.49 3.57
C ALA A 145 23.36 -1.62 2.62
N GLY A 146 23.81 -1.42 1.38
CA GLY A 146 23.06 -0.71 0.34
C GLY A 146 21.75 -1.39 -0.04
N ILE A 147 21.75 -2.73 -0.17
CA ILE A 147 20.56 -3.55 -0.42
C ILE A 147 19.55 -3.31 0.71
N LEU A 148 19.96 -3.45 1.97
CA LEU A 148 19.08 -3.20 3.11
C LEU A 148 18.59 -1.73 3.15
N MET A 149 19.48 -0.77 2.90
CA MET A 149 19.14 0.65 2.88
C MET A 149 18.07 0.98 1.83
N SER A 150 18.23 0.47 0.61
CA SER A 150 17.27 0.65 -0.48
C SER A 150 15.88 0.07 -0.14
N GLU A 151 15.84 -1.10 0.52
CA GLU A 151 14.60 -1.70 1.00
C GLU A 151 13.93 -0.85 2.08
N LEU A 152 14.70 -0.36 3.05
CA LEU A 152 14.17 0.51 4.11
C LEU A 152 13.61 1.82 3.54
N ILE A 153 14.27 2.41 2.54
CA ILE A 153 13.79 3.60 1.82
C ILE A 153 12.46 3.28 1.11
N LYS A 154 12.40 2.20 0.33
CA LYS A 154 11.18 1.79 -0.40
C LYS A 154 10.00 1.54 0.55
N ARG A 155 10.28 1.06 1.76
CA ARG A 155 9.29 0.79 2.81
C ARG A 155 8.97 2.02 3.67
N ARG A 156 9.50 3.20 3.32
CA ARG A 156 9.38 4.47 4.06
C ARG A 156 9.89 4.41 5.51
N LYS A 157 10.69 3.39 5.85
CA LYS A 157 11.35 3.22 7.17
C LYS A 157 12.73 3.88 7.22
N GLY A 158 13.34 4.15 6.06
CA GLY A 158 14.65 4.80 5.91
C GLY A 158 14.56 6.27 5.52
N ARG A 159 13.65 7.07 6.11
CA ARG A 159 13.50 8.50 5.74
C ARG A 159 14.72 9.34 6.08
N ARG A 160 15.45 8.97 7.13
CA ARG A 160 16.70 9.60 7.56
C ARG A 160 17.69 8.49 7.84
N ILE A 161 18.86 8.56 7.20
CA ILE A 161 19.89 7.54 7.27
C ILE A 161 21.18 8.24 7.67
N LEU A 162 21.73 7.83 8.81
CA LEU A 162 23.06 8.24 9.26
C LEU A 162 24.01 7.08 9.05
N VAL A 163 25.06 7.31 8.27
CA VAL A 163 26.14 6.34 8.07
C VAL A 163 27.37 6.86 8.79
N VAL A 164 27.93 6.04 9.68
CA VAL A 164 29.17 6.35 10.40
C VAL A 164 30.26 5.44 9.86
N THR A 165 31.29 6.03 9.25
CA THR A 165 32.43 5.29 8.68
C THR A 165 33.74 5.98 9.01
N ALA A 166 34.87 5.28 8.83
CA ALA A 166 36.18 5.92 8.88
C ALA A 166 36.34 6.92 7.72
N LYS A 167 37.08 8.01 7.95
CA LYS A 167 37.31 9.08 6.95
C LYS A 167 37.78 8.54 5.59
N SER A 168 38.63 7.52 5.58
CA SER A 168 39.16 6.89 4.36
C SER A 168 38.09 6.15 3.55
N MET A 169 37.01 5.67 4.18
CA MET A 169 35.95 4.89 3.53
C MET A 169 34.74 5.74 3.12
N MET A 170 34.66 6.98 3.60
CA MET A 170 33.52 7.87 3.35
C MET A 170 33.26 8.10 1.86
N VAL A 171 34.28 8.49 1.10
CA VAL A 171 34.16 8.79 -0.34
C VAL A 171 33.77 7.54 -1.12
N GLN A 172 34.39 6.40 -0.81
CA GLN A 172 34.07 5.13 -1.46
C GLN A 172 32.63 4.70 -1.16
N PHE A 173 32.18 4.81 0.10
CA PHE A 173 30.82 4.45 0.48
C PHE A 173 29.78 5.33 -0.23
N GLN A 174 30.01 6.65 -0.29
CA GLN A 174 29.13 7.56 -1.03
C GLN A 174 29.04 7.21 -2.51
N LYS A 175 30.19 6.95 -3.15
CA LYS A 175 30.26 6.55 -4.56
C LYS A 175 29.45 5.27 -4.80
N GLU A 176 29.67 4.24 -3.99
CA GLU A 176 28.95 2.96 -4.07
C GLU A 176 27.44 3.13 -3.92
N MET A 177 26.98 3.94 -2.95
CA MET A 177 25.55 4.21 -2.75
C MET A 177 24.92 4.99 -3.90
N TRP A 178 25.63 5.97 -4.47
CA TRP A 178 25.15 6.74 -5.60
C TRP A 178 25.11 5.92 -6.89
N GLU A 179 26.23 5.31 -7.27
CA GLU A 179 26.37 4.63 -8.56
C GLU A 179 25.53 3.35 -8.65
N ARG A 180 25.40 2.61 -7.54
CA ARG A 180 24.69 1.32 -7.56
C ARG A 180 23.24 1.42 -7.15
N PHE A 181 22.93 2.24 -6.16
CA PHE A 181 21.60 2.29 -5.55
C PHE A 181 20.87 3.61 -5.82
N THR A 182 21.53 4.59 -6.45
CA THR A 182 20.98 5.94 -6.66
C THR A 182 20.55 6.59 -5.33
N ILE A 183 21.31 6.31 -4.27
CA ILE A 183 21.08 6.89 -2.94
C ILE A 183 22.10 8.02 -2.72
N PRO A 184 21.69 9.30 -2.78
CA PRO A 184 22.58 10.41 -2.49
C PRO A 184 22.87 10.47 -0.99
N LEU A 185 24.14 10.38 -0.62
CA LEU A 185 24.60 10.60 0.75
C LEU A 185 25.47 11.85 0.80
N ILE A 186 25.21 12.72 1.76
CA ILE A 186 25.97 13.95 1.99
C ILE A 186 27.06 13.64 3.03
N SER A 187 28.30 14.02 2.73
CA SER A 187 29.42 13.87 3.66
C SER A 187 29.38 15.01 4.67
N LEU A 188 29.45 14.65 5.95
CA LEU A 188 29.49 15.60 7.05
C LEU A 188 30.86 15.49 7.72
N ASP A 189 31.78 16.38 7.32
CA ASP A 189 33.07 16.53 7.99
C ASP A 189 32.98 17.54 9.15
N SER A 190 34.08 17.69 9.88
CA SER A 190 34.15 18.59 11.05
C SER A 190 33.81 20.05 10.70
N SER A 191 34.30 20.54 9.57
CA SER A 191 34.02 21.89 9.07
C SER A 191 32.55 22.08 8.73
N ARG A 192 31.96 21.12 8.01
CA ARG A 192 30.56 21.17 7.59
C ARG A 192 29.62 21.08 8.79
N ILE A 193 29.95 20.25 9.77
CA ILE A 193 29.19 20.16 11.02
C ILE A 193 29.27 21.48 11.81
N GLN A 194 30.44 22.11 11.88
CA GLN A 194 30.57 23.43 12.53
C GLN A 194 29.74 24.50 11.82
N GLN A 195 29.75 24.53 10.49
CA GLN A 195 28.92 25.43 9.70
C GLN A 195 27.43 25.20 9.97
N ILE A 196 26.96 23.96 9.89
CA ILE A 196 25.57 23.59 10.17
C ILE A 196 25.18 23.99 11.61
N ARG A 197 26.06 23.79 12.59
CA ARG A 197 25.81 24.21 13.98
C ARG A 197 25.73 25.72 14.16
N SER A 198 26.36 26.52 13.29
CA SER A 198 26.24 27.99 13.33
C SER A 198 24.91 28.49 12.77
N GLU A 199 24.27 27.70 11.90
CA GLU A 199 22.99 28.04 11.25
C GLU A 199 21.78 27.51 12.04
N ILE A 200 21.99 26.53 12.92
CA ILE A 200 20.92 25.84 13.65
C ILE A 200 20.82 26.36 15.11
N PRO A 201 19.60 26.55 15.67
CA PRO A 201 19.41 26.90 17.07
C PRO A 201 20.11 25.91 18.02
N ALA A 202 20.66 26.38 19.14
CA ALA A 202 21.51 25.59 20.04
C ALA A 202 20.91 24.25 20.53
N ASN A 203 19.59 24.12 20.53
CA ASN A 203 18.87 22.92 21.00
C ASN A 203 18.47 21.95 19.86
N ALA A 204 18.78 22.27 18.60
CA ALA A 204 18.39 21.46 17.46
C ALA A 204 19.53 20.51 17.04
N ASN A 205 19.16 19.27 16.74
CA ASN A 205 20.13 18.24 16.38
C ASN A 205 20.65 18.48 14.94
N PRO A 206 21.98 18.58 14.74
CA PRO A 206 22.58 18.91 13.44
C PRO A 206 22.39 17.83 12.37
N PHE A 207 21.99 16.61 12.74
CA PHE A 207 21.67 15.51 11.82
C PHE A 207 20.17 15.42 11.50
N SER A 208 19.38 16.40 11.94
CA SER A 208 17.93 16.45 11.70
C SER A 208 17.57 17.06 10.36
N TYR A 209 18.52 17.78 9.74
CA TYR A 209 18.38 18.55 8.50
C TYR A 209 18.89 17.78 7.29
#